data_AF-A0A3M2BJ05-F1
#
_entry.id   AF-A0A3M2BJ05-F1
#
_cell.length_a   1.000
_cell.length_b   1.000
_cell.length_c   1.000
_cell.angle_alpha   90.00
_cell.angle_beta   90.00
_cell.angle_gamma   90.00
#
_symmetry.space_group_name_H-M   'P 1'
#
loop_
_entity.id
_entity.type
_entity.pdbx_description
1 polymer ?
#
loop_
_entity_poly.entity_id
_entity_poly.type
_entity_poly.pdbx_seq_one_letter_code
_entity_poly.pdbx_strand_id
1 'polypeptide(L)'
;MLSLEVARDPRGAGARLAAFADEYPAAPELDELTVALAAAYLAQGMRDEAAALLTRVEGPRSSLERAYLALEDGRVDEAADALERAADGLPAAEATEAIALALALTQGGPEAARLAGEAALGVHRLGTFDAAAFGAEVAALPEADRPRSLALGAALAERVGDAEGATELRERLWRDHRDAPEAAAAGLALARRLASRDPARAADLLEQVILGHPESAVVPSARRELRRVRSLLRGGSR
;
A
#
# COMPACT_ATOMS: atom_id res chain seq x y z
N MET A 1 -23.30 4.43 15.30
CA MET A 1 -24.31 5.46 15.69
C MET A 1 -23.91 6.83 15.14
N LEU A 2 -22.66 7.28 15.33
CA LEU A 2 -22.11 8.49 14.70
C LEU A 2 -22.25 8.51 13.16
N SER A 3 -21.91 7.40 12.47
CA SER A 3 -21.95 7.32 11.00
C SER A 3 -23.34 7.50 10.38
N LEU A 4 -24.42 7.13 11.11
CA LEU A 4 -25.81 7.33 10.67
C LEU A 4 -26.30 8.77 10.86
N GLU A 5 -25.72 9.47 11.84
CA GLU A 5 -26.07 10.85 12.16
C GLU A 5 -25.34 11.83 11.22
N VAL A 6 -24.05 11.56 10.94
CA VAL A 6 -23.25 12.29 9.96
C VAL A 6 -23.86 12.19 8.56
N ALA A 7 -24.37 11.02 8.16
CA ALA A 7 -25.02 10.84 6.86
C ALA A 7 -26.34 11.65 6.71
N ARG A 8 -27.02 11.96 7.83
CA ARG A 8 -28.30 12.67 7.83
C ARG A 8 -28.15 14.20 7.91
N ASP A 9 -27.12 14.68 8.61
CA ASP A 9 -26.79 16.11 8.69
C ASP A 9 -25.26 16.33 8.76
N PRO A 10 -24.58 16.34 7.61
CA PRO A 10 -23.13 16.52 7.54
C PRO A 10 -22.67 17.89 8.01
N ARG A 11 -23.50 18.93 7.81
CA ARG A 11 -23.17 20.30 8.20
C ARG A 11 -23.29 20.49 9.71
N GLY A 12 -24.33 19.95 10.34
CA GLY A 12 -24.46 19.92 11.79
C GLY A 12 -23.41 19.03 12.46
N ALA A 13 -22.99 17.93 11.83
CA ALA A 13 -21.85 17.15 12.29
C ALA A 13 -20.53 17.95 12.23
N GLY A 14 -20.30 18.72 11.16
CA GLY A 14 -19.14 19.61 11.05
C GLY A 14 -19.09 20.69 12.13
N ALA A 15 -20.22 21.32 12.44
CA ALA A 15 -20.28 22.30 13.54
C ALA A 15 -19.95 21.68 14.91
N ARG A 16 -20.42 20.45 15.16
CA ARG A 16 -20.11 19.71 16.40
C ARG A 16 -18.64 19.31 16.48
N LEU A 17 -18.05 18.85 15.37
CA LEU A 17 -16.62 18.55 15.33
C LEU A 17 -15.77 19.80 15.55
N ALA A 18 -16.15 20.94 14.96
CA ALA A 18 -15.47 22.21 15.20
C ALA A 18 -15.54 22.63 16.67
N ALA A 19 -16.71 22.56 17.29
CA ALA A 19 -16.86 22.85 18.72
C ALA A 19 -16.02 21.90 19.60
N PHE A 20 -15.98 20.61 19.26
CA PHE A 20 -15.15 19.63 19.96
C PHE A 20 -13.65 19.92 19.79
N ALA A 21 -13.21 20.32 18.59
CA ALA A 21 -11.82 20.70 18.34
C ALA A 21 -11.41 21.98 19.08
N ASP A 22 -12.31 22.95 19.20
CA ASP A 22 -12.08 24.17 19.98
C ASP A 22 -11.95 23.87 21.48
N GLU A 23 -12.76 22.94 22.00
CA GLU A 23 -12.74 22.55 23.41
C GLU A 23 -11.58 21.60 23.75
N TYR A 24 -11.21 20.71 22.82
CA TYR A 24 -10.20 19.66 23.00
C TYR A 24 -9.21 19.58 21.83
N PRO A 25 -8.36 20.61 21.61
CA PRO A 25 -7.51 20.71 20.42
C PRO A 25 -6.44 19.62 20.31
N ALA A 26 -6.12 18.91 21.40
CA ALA A 26 -5.15 17.83 21.43
C ALA A 26 -5.79 16.43 21.57
N ALA A 27 -7.11 16.33 21.41
CA ALA A 27 -7.80 15.05 21.52
C ALA A 27 -7.33 14.09 20.39
N PRO A 28 -6.86 12.87 20.72
CA PRO A 28 -6.38 11.92 19.72
C PRO A 28 -7.49 11.47 18.74
N GLU A 29 -8.75 11.55 19.16
CA GLU A 29 -9.92 11.18 18.35
C GLU A 29 -10.20 12.18 17.22
N LEU A 30 -9.62 13.39 17.25
CA LEU A 30 -9.88 14.42 16.25
C LEU A 30 -9.55 13.96 14.83
N ASP A 31 -8.43 13.23 14.66
CA ASP A 31 -8.00 12.76 13.36
C ASP A 31 -9.00 11.75 12.76
N GLU A 32 -9.42 10.76 13.55
CA GLU A 32 -10.37 9.74 13.11
C GLU A 32 -11.77 10.34 12.84
N LEU A 33 -12.24 11.25 13.69
CA LEU A 33 -13.53 11.91 13.52
C LEU A 33 -13.54 12.82 12.28
N THR A 34 -12.43 13.51 12.02
CA THR A 34 -12.24 14.36 10.83
C THR A 34 -12.33 13.52 9.56
N VAL A 35 -11.63 12.39 9.51
CA VAL A 35 -11.68 11.46 8.37
C VAL A 35 -13.07 10.87 8.19
N ALA A 36 -13.76 10.47 9.26
CA ALA A 36 -15.12 9.94 9.18
C ALA A 36 -16.12 10.96 8.60
N LEU A 37 -16.00 12.24 8.99
CA LEU A 37 -16.83 13.31 8.43
C LEU A 37 -16.43 13.65 6.99
N ALA A 38 -15.14 13.71 6.67
CA ALA A 38 -14.65 13.93 5.31
C ALA A 38 -15.16 12.84 4.35
N ALA A 39 -15.15 11.57 4.77
CA ALA A 39 -15.71 10.47 4.00
C ALA A 39 -17.22 10.66 3.72
N ALA A 40 -17.98 11.18 4.69
CA ALA A 40 -19.40 11.48 4.48
C ALA A 40 -19.64 12.67 3.54
N TYR A 41 -18.78 13.70 3.59
CA TYR A 41 -18.79 14.79 2.60
C TYR A 41 -18.51 14.26 1.20
N LEU A 42 -17.49 13.42 1.03
CA LEU A 42 -17.17 12.80 -0.26
C LEU A 42 -18.32 11.94 -0.80
N ALA A 43 -18.98 11.16 0.06
CA ALA A 43 -20.14 10.36 -0.32
C ALA A 43 -21.33 11.22 -0.82
N GLN A 44 -21.37 12.51 -0.50
CA GLN A 44 -22.39 13.46 -0.95
C GLN A 44 -21.91 14.41 -2.06
N GLY A 45 -20.71 14.19 -2.58
CA GLY A 45 -20.10 15.05 -3.60
C GLY A 45 -19.59 16.39 -3.07
N MET A 46 -19.51 16.58 -1.75
CA MET A 46 -19.00 17.78 -1.08
C MET A 46 -17.47 17.73 -0.97
N ARG A 47 -16.79 17.66 -2.13
CA ARG A 47 -15.34 17.47 -2.21
C ARG A 47 -14.57 18.63 -1.59
N ASP A 48 -14.97 19.86 -1.89
CA ASP A 48 -14.28 21.06 -1.41
C ASP A 48 -14.39 21.17 0.11
N GLU A 49 -15.55 20.83 0.68
CA GLU A 49 -15.74 20.79 2.13
C GLU A 49 -14.92 19.68 2.79
N ALA A 50 -14.80 18.50 2.16
CA ALA A 50 -13.93 17.43 2.64
C ALA A 50 -12.46 17.86 2.65
N ALA A 51 -11.99 18.46 1.56
CA ALA A 51 -10.63 18.98 1.45
C ALA A 51 -10.35 20.07 2.49
N ALA A 52 -11.28 21.04 2.64
CA ALA A 52 -11.16 22.12 3.61
C ALA A 52 -11.24 21.62 5.07
N LEU A 53 -11.92 20.51 5.33
CA LEU A 53 -11.97 19.89 6.64
C LEU A 53 -10.64 19.21 6.99
N LEU A 54 -10.10 18.40 6.07
CA LEU A 54 -8.88 17.62 6.27
C LEU A 54 -7.61 18.48 6.44
N THR A 55 -7.63 19.75 6.02
CA THR A 55 -6.51 20.68 6.24
C THR A 55 -6.48 21.29 7.63
N ARG A 56 -7.56 21.17 8.42
CA ARG A 56 -7.69 21.81 9.74
C ARG A 56 -7.13 20.97 10.88
N VAL A 57 -6.93 19.68 10.65
CA VAL A 57 -6.44 18.74 11.66
C VAL A 57 -5.13 18.14 11.16
N GLU A 58 -4.10 18.25 11.97
CA GLU A 58 -2.85 17.52 11.78
C GLU A 58 -3.02 16.12 12.36
N GLY A 59 -2.90 15.11 11.51
CA GLY A 59 -3.00 13.72 11.92
C GLY A 59 -2.66 12.75 10.79
N PRO A 60 -2.22 11.52 11.12
CA PRO A 60 -1.81 10.53 10.12
C PRO A 60 -2.96 10.12 9.20
N ARG A 61 -4.18 9.93 9.72
CA ARG A 61 -5.36 9.55 8.92
C ARG A 61 -5.81 10.69 8.01
N SER A 62 -5.85 11.91 8.52
CA SER A 62 -6.18 13.10 7.71
C SER A 62 -5.13 13.35 6.63
N SER A 63 -3.85 13.12 6.92
CA SER A 63 -2.78 13.19 5.92
C SER A 63 -2.93 12.12 4.83
N LEU A 64 -3.29 10.90 5.20
CA LEU A 64 -3.57 9.83 4.25
C LEU A 64 -4.74 10.18 3.31
N GLU A 65 -5.87 10.68 3.84
CA GLU A 65 -7.00 11.10 2.98
C GLU A 65 -6.65 12.31 2.10
N ARG A 66 -5.84 13.26 2.60
CA ARG A 66 -5.32 14.37 1.76
C ARG A 66 -4.48 13.85 0.59
N ALA A 67 -3.67 12.80 0.81
CA ALA A 67 -2.92 12.19 -0.28
C ALA A 67 -3.84 11.63 -1.36
N TYR A 68 -4.89 10.90 -0.98
CA TYR A 68 -5.84 10.36 -1.95
C TYR A 68 -6.64 11.45 -2.68
N LEU A 69 -7.02 12.54 -2.00
CA LEU A 69 -7.61 13.68 -2.69
C LEU A 69 -6.64 14.32 -3.69
N ALA A 70 -5.37 14.45 -3.33
CA ALA A 70 -4.34 14.97 -4.24
C ALA A 70 -4.13 14.06 -5.45
N LEU A 71 -4.13 12.73 -5.26
CA LEU A 71 -4.07 11.78 -6.38
C LEU A 71 -5.26 11.91 -7.33
N GLU A 72 -6.47 12.09 -6.81
CA GLU A 72 -7.67 12.30 -7.63
C GLU A 72 -7.57 13.57 -8.49
N ASP A 73 -6.84 14.59 -8.03
CA ASP A 73 -6.58 15.82 -8.78
C ASP A 73 -5.31 15.74 -9.65
N GLY A 74 -4.63 14.59 -9.69
CA GLY A 74 -3.36 14.41 -10.40
C GLY A 74 -2.17 15.16 -9.79
N ARG A 75 -2.28 15.65 -8.54
CA ARG A 75 -1.24 16.37 -7.81
C ARG A 75 -0.30 15.37 -7.12
N VAL A 76 0.54 14.72 -7.92
CA VAL A 76 1.42 13.60 -7.50
C VAL A 76 2.39 14.00 -6.39
N ASP A 77 3.04 15.16 -6.51
CA ASP A 77 4.02 15.61 -5.49
C ASP A 77 3.35 15.87 -4.15
N GLU A 78 2.21 16.57 -4.15
CA GLU A 78 1.44 16.84 -2.94
C GLU A 78 0.88 15.56 -2.30
N ALA A 79 0.55 14.56 -3.13
CA ALA A 79 0.14 13.25 -2.64
C ALA A 79 1.30 12.52 -1.96
N ALA A 80 2.50 12.53 -2.55
CA ALA A 80 3.68 11.90 -1.98
C ALA A 80 4.04 12.53 -0.61
N ASP A 81 4.09 13.86 -0.53
CA ASP A 81 4.37 14.57 0.72
C ASP A 81 3.34 14.24 1.81
N ALA A 82 2.08 14.08 1.43
CA ALA A 82 1.01 13.74 2.36
C ALA A 82 1.08 12.28 2.84
N LEU A 83 1.52 11.34 1.98
CA LEU A 83 1.78 9.95 2.35
C LEU A 83 2.96 9.82 3.32
N GLU A 84 4.05 10.55 3.08
CA GLU A 84 5.20 10.56 3.96
C GLU A 84 4.82 11.08 5.35
N ARG A 85 4.08 12.19 5.42
CA ARG A 85 3.52 12.71 6.68
C ARG A 85 2.55 11.74 7.35
N ALA A 86 1.77 10.99 6.58
CA ALA A 86 0.85 10.00 7.13
C ALA A 86 1.59 8.82 7.75
N ALA A 87 2.70 8.38 7.16
CA ALA A 87 3.48 7.26 7.66
C ALA A 87 3.94 7.46 9.11
N ASP A 88 4.19 8.71 9.50
CA ASP A 88 4.44 9.12 10.88
C ASP A 88 3.15 9.06 11.72
N GLY A 89 2.89 7.90 12.32
CA GLY A 89 1.77 7.68 13.25
C GLY A 89 0.74 6.66 12.76
N LEU A 90 0.84 6.20 11.52
CA LEU A 90 0.09 5.03 11.06
C LEU A 90 0.62 3.73 11.69
N PRO A 91 -0.23 2.69 11.84
CA PRO A 91 0.24 1.35 12.15
C PRO A 91 1.29 0.88 11.15
N ALA A 92 2.28 0.10 11.60
CA ALA A 92 3.46 -0.23 10.81
C ALA A 92 3.16 -0.81 9.40
N ALA A 93 2.10 -1.62 9.27
CA ALA A 93 1.68 -2.15 7.97
C ALA A 93 1.22 -1.04 7.02
N GLU A 94 0.35 -0.16 7.51
CA GLU A 94 -0.19 0.96 6.73
C GLU A 94 0.89 2.01 6.43
N ALA A 95 1.80 2.28 7.37
CA ALA A 95 2.95 3.17 7.15
C ALA A 95 3.87 2.63 6.03
N THR A 96 4.12 1.32 6.01
CA THR A 96 4.91 0.68 4.95
C THR A 96 4.23 0.84 3.58
N GLU A 97 2.91 0.68 3.52
CA GLU A 97 2.14 0.88 2.29
C GLU A 97 2.18 2.35 1.83
N ALA A 98 2.01 3.30 2.75
CA ALA A 98 2.08 4.73 2.44
C ALA A 98 3.46 5.12 1.89
N ILE A 99 4.54 4.65 2.53
CA ILE A 99 5.92 4.87 2.06
C ILE A 99 6.15 4.23 0.69
N ALA A 100 5.70 2.99 0.49
CA ALA A 100 5.85 2.30 -0.79
C ALA A 100 5.15 3.05 -1.94
N LEU A 101 3.95 3.58 -1.68
CA LEU A 101 3.22 4.39 -2.63
C LEU A 101 3.94 5.74 -2.89
N ALA A 102 4.37 6.45 -1.84
CA ALA A 102 5.12 7.71 -1.99
C ALA A 102 6.39 7.53 -2.85
N LEU A 103 7.13 6.44 -2.63
CA LEU A 103 8.29 6.10 -3.44
C LEU A 103 7.92 5.76 -4.89
N ALA A 104 6.81 5.06 -5.12
CA ALA A 104 6.35 4.77 -6.48
C ALA A 104 5.93 6.03 -7.25
N LEU A 105 5.38 7.03 -6.55
CA LEU A 105 4.99 8.32 -7.11
C LEU A 105 6.20 9.21 -7.45
N THR A 106 7.25 9.18 -6.63
CA THR A 106 8.38 10.13 -6.73
C THR A 106 9.61 9.59 -7.45
N GLN A 107 9.80 8.26 -7.47
CA GLN A 107 11.02 7.64 -8.00
C GLN A 107 10.84 6.98 -9.38
N GLY A 108 9.63 7.05 -9.95
CA GLY A 108 9.31 6.52 -11.28
C GLY A 108 9.12 7.63 -12.33
N GLY A 109 9.05 7.24 -13.60
CA GLY A 109 8.58 8.14 -14.66
C GLY A 109 7.12 8.58 -14.47
N PRO A 110 6.67 9.65 -15.16
CA PRO A 110 5.30 10.18 -15.03
C PRO A 110 4.20 9.14 -15.26
N GLU A 111 4.39 8.24 -16.23
CA GLU A 111 3.44 7.17 -16.54
C GLU A 111 3.36 6.13 -15.41
N ALA A 112 4.50 5.80 -14.79
CA ALA A 112 4.55 4.88 -13.65
C ALA A 112 3.90 5.48 -12.41
N ALA A 113 4.14 6.76 -12.14
CA ALA A 113 3.51 7.50 -11.06
C ALA A 113 1.98 7.59 -11.25
N ARG A 114 1.51 7.90 -12.46
CA ARG A 114 0.08 7.91 -12.79
C ARG A 114 -0.55 6.53 -12.55
N LEU A 115 0.07 5.47 -13.07
CA LEU A 115 -0.42 4.09 -12.90
C LEU A 115 -0.47 3.68 -11.41
N ALA A 116 0.55 4.04 -10.63
CA ALA A 116 0.58 3.79 -9.19
C ALA A 116 -0.55 4.53 -8.45
N GLY A 117 -0.76 5.81 -8.77
CA GLY A 117 -1.82 6.63 -8.18
C GLY A 117 -3.22 6.09 -8.49
N GLU A 118 -3.49 5.75 -9.75
CA GLU A 118 -4.79 5.18 -10.18
C GLU A 118 -5.08 3.84 -9.51
N ALA A 119 -4.08 2.95 -9.45
CA ALA A 119 -4.21 1.67 -8.78
C ALA A 119 -4.47 1.81 -7.27
N ALA A 120 -3.72 2.68 -6.61
CA ALA A 120 -3.90 2.94 -5.18
C ALA A 120 -5.27 3.56 -4.88
N LEU A 121 -5.75 4.47 -5.74
CA LEU A 121 -7.09 5.03 -5.64
C LEU A 121 -8.18 3.98 -5.83
N GLY A 122 -8.03 3.09 -6.82
CA GLY A 122 -8.97 1.97 -7.02
C GLY A 122 -9.09 1.10 -5.77
N VAL A 123 -7.97 0.76 -5.14
CA VAL A 123 -7.98 0.02 -3.88
C VAL A 123 -8.60 0.82 -2.74
N HIS A 124 -8.22 2.09 -2.57
CA HIS A 124 -8.68 2.91 -1.45
C HIS A 124 -10.17 3.24 -1.51
N ARG A 125 -10.67 3.60 -2.69
CA ARG A 125 -12.06 4.06 -2.88
C ARG A 125 -13.04 2.93 -3.15
N LEU A 126 -12.63 1.95 -3.96
CA LEU A 126 -13.52 0.90 -4.46
C LEU A 126 -13.24 -0.46 -3.84
N GLY A 127 -12.08 -0.65 -3.19
CA GLY A 127 -11.66 -1.95 -2.68
C GLY A 127 -11.36 -2.95 -3.80
N THR A 128 -11.08 -2.46 -5.02
CA THR A 128 -10.86 -3.29 -6.21
C THR A 128 -9.48 -3.07 -6.79
N PHE A 129 -8.86 -4.14 -7.28
CA PHE A 129 -7.62 -4.11 -8.02
C PHE A 129 -7.59 -5.29 -9.00
N ASP A 130 -7.21 -5.04 -10.25
CA ASP A 130 -7.04 -6.08 -11.27
C ASP A 130 -5.54 -6.25 -11.54
N ALA A 131 -4.95 -7.30 -10.96
CA ALA A 131 -3.54 -7.58 -11.07
C ALA A 131 -3.09 -7.89 -12.50
N ALA A 132 -3.94 -8.52 -13.31
CA ALA A 132 -3.63 -8.89 -14.68
C ALA A 132 -3.58 -7.65 -15.59
N ALA A 133 -4.61 -6.80 -15.49
CA ALA A 133 -4.66 -5.53 -16.22
C ALA A 133 -3.49 -4.62 -15.81
N PHE A 134 -3.27 -4.45 -14.50
CA PHE A 134 -2.16 -3.65 -14.00
C PHE A 134 -0.82 -4.18 -14.50
N GLY A 135 -0.60 -5.50 -14.45
CA GLY A 135 0.62 -6.10 -14.98
C GLY A 135 0.80 -5.89 -16.48
N ALA A 136 -0.26 -5.84 -17.28
CA ALA A 136 -0.18 -5.56 -18.71
C ALA A 136 0.26 -4.10 -18.96
N GLU A 137 -0.28 -3.15 -18.19
CA GLU A 137 0.15 -1.74 -18.26
C GLU A 137 1.61 -1.56 -17.83
N VAL A 138 2.05 -2.25 -16.77
CA VAL A 138 3.45 -2.21 -16.34
C VAL A 138 4.39 -2.71 -17.44
N ALA A 139 3.98 -3.68 -18.27
CA ALA A 139 4.81 -4.16 -19.38
C ALA A 139 5.08 -3.08 -20.45
N ALA A 140 4.21 -2.06 -20.54
CA ALA A 140 4.38 -0.93 -21.45
C ALA A 140 5.26 0.20 -20.89
N LEU A 141 5.56 0.19 -19.57
CA LEU A 141 6.41 1.20 -18.94
C LEU A 141 7.88 1.07 -19.36
N PRO A 142 8.69 2.13 -19.19
CA PRO A 142 10.14 2.04 -19.26
C PRO A 142 10.69 0.94 -18.33
N GLU A 143 11.71 0.22 -18.79
CA GLU A 143 12.25 -0.94 -18.06
C GLU A 143 12.68 -0.61 -16.62
N ALA A 144 13.19 0.60 -16.39
CA ALA A 144 13.61 1.07 -15.08
C ALA A 144 12.46 1.20 -14.06
N ASP A 145 11.23 1.43 -14.51
CA ASP A 145 10.06 1.64 -13.64
C ASP A 145 9.34 0.34 -13.28
N ARG A 146 9.47 -0.68 -14.15
CA ARG A 146 8.71 -1.94 -14.04
C ARG A 146 8.89 -2.66 -12.70
N PRO A 147 10.10 -2.83 -12.16
CA PRO A 147 10.28 -3.62 -10.95
C PRO A 147 9.51 -3.06 -9.76
N ARG A 148 9.56 -1.74 -9.58
CA ARG A 148 8.85 -1.03 -8.52
C ARG A 148 7.34 -1.09 -8.72
N SER A 149 6.86 -0.86 -9.94
CA SER A 149 5.43 -0.96 -10.24
C SER A 149 4.90 -2.37 -9.98
N LEU A 150 5.62 -3.42 -10.40
CA LEU A 150 5.23 -4.81 -10.10
C LEU A 150 5.19 -5.09 -8.60
N ALA A 151 6.16 -4.59 -7.83
CA ALA A 151 6.19 -4.76 -6.38
C ALA A 151 5.01 -4.07 -5.69
N LEU A 152 4.70 -2.82 -6.09
CA LEU A 152 3.52 -2.09 -5.62
C LEU A 152 2.23 -2.85 -5.97
N GLY A 153 2.07 -3.25 -7.23
CA GLY A 153 0.88 -3.97 -7.68
C GLY A 153 0.65 -5.27 -6.91
N ALA A 154 1.73 -6.00 -6.59
CA ALA A 154 1.62 -7.20 -5.76
C ALA A 154 1.14 -6.89 -4.33
N ALA A 155 1.59 -5.77 -3.74
CA ALA A 155 1.11 -5.34 -2.42
C ALA A 155 -0.36 -4.91 -2.47
N LEU A 156 -0.78 -4.18 -3.51
CA LEU A 156 -2.17 -3.79 -3.72
C LEU A 156 -3.10 -5.00 -3.92
N ALA A 157 -2.66 -6.00 -4.69
CA ALA A 157 -3.38 -7.26 -4.85
C ALA A 157 -3.57 -7.99 -3.50
N GLU A 158 -2.52 -8.08 -2.68
CA GLU A 158 -2.65 -8.67 -1.34
C GLU A 158 -3.64 -7.94 -0.46
N ARG A 159 -3.64 -6.60 -0.51
CA ARG A 159 -4.53 -5.76 0.29
C ARG A 159 -6.01 -6.01 -0.03
N VAL A 160 -6.34 -6.29 -1.28
CA VAL A 160 -7.72 -6.67 -1.68
C VAL A 160 -8.00 -8.17 -1.57
N GLY A 161 -7.04 -8.95 -1.05
CA GLY A 161 -7.18 -10.40 -0.88
C GLY A 161 -6.92 -11.24 -2.15
N ASP A 162 -6.44 -10.64 -3.23
CA ASP A 162 -6.06 -11.32 -4.46
C ASP A 162 -4.65 -11.93 -4.34
N ALA A 163 -4.58 -13.04 -3.62
CA ALA A 163 -3.31 -13.75 -3.40
C ALA A 163 -2.74 -14.39 -4.68
N GLU A 164 -3.57 -14.69 -5.68
CA GLU A 164 -3.13 -15.29 -6.95
C GLU A 164 -2.51 -14.22 -7.85
N GLY A 165 -3.18 -13.08 -8.04
CA GLY A 165 -2.63 -11.94 -8.77
C GLY A 165 -1.36 -11.38 -8.13
N ALA A 166 -1.32 -11.30 -6.79
CA ALA A 166 -0.10 -10.92 -6.08
C ALA A 166 1.06 -11.89 -6.33
N THR A 167 0.77 -13.19 -6.45
CA THR A 167 1.78 -14.22 -6.77
C THR A 167 2.26 -14.04 -8.20
N GLU A 168 1.36 -13.86 -9.16
CA GLU A 168 1.71 -13.68 -10.57
C GLU A 168 2.62 -12.46 -10.80
N LEU A 169 2.27 -11.31 -10.22
CA LEU A 169 3.09 -10.10 -10.33
C LEU A 169 4.49 -10.29 -9.74
N ARG A 170 4.61 -11.01 -8.61
CA ARG A 170 5.91 -11.33 -8.03
C ARG A 170 6.70 -12.33 -8.84
N GLU A 171 6.05 -13.33 -9.44
CA GLU A 171 6.73 -14.27 -10.32
C GLU A 171 7.31 -13.55 -11.55
N ARG A 172 6.58 -12.58 -12.10
CA ARG A 172 7.08 -11.70 -13.16
C ARG A 172 8.28 -10.88 -12.71
N LEU A 173 8.19 -10.20 -11.56
CA LEU A 173 9.31 -9.45 -10.98
C LEU A 173 10.54 -10.34 -10.78
N TRP A 174 10.37 -11.53 -10.19
CA TRP A 174 11.47 -12.45 -9.93
C TRP A 174 12.12 -13.04 -11.19
N ARG A 175 11.33 -13.27 -12.23
CA ARG A 175 11.79 -13.86 -13.49
C ARG A 175 12.49 -12.84 -14.38
N ASP A 176 11.88 -11.66 -14.53
CA ASP A 176 12.26 -10.70 -15.56
C ASP A 176 13.17 -9.59 -15.00
N HIS A 177 13.13 -9.35 -13.68
CA HIS A 177 13.83 -8.24 -13.02
C HIS A 177 14.57 -8.70 -11.77
N ARG A 178 15.24 -9.86 -11.85
CA ARG A 178 15.88 -10.51 -10.70
C ARG A 178 16.91 -9.63 -9.98
N ASP A 179 17.63 -8.77 -10.69
CA ASP A 179 18.68 -7.94 -10.09
C ASP A 179 18.15 -6.64 -9.46
N ALA A 180 16.85 -6.36 -9.59
CA ALA A 180 16.24 -5.17 -9.02
C ALA A 180 16.17 -5.22 -7.47
N PRO A 181 16.23 -4.07 -6.79
CA PRO A 181 16.12 -4.01 -5.32
C PRO A 181 14.86 -4.68 -4.76
N GLU A 182 13.74 -4.60 -5.49
CA GLU A 182 12.44 -5.13 -5.10
C GLU A 182 12.37 -6.67 -5.23
N ALA A 183 13.23 -7.28 -6.04
CA ALA A 183 13.17 -8.71 -6.36
C ALA A 183 13.40 -9.60 -5.14
N ALA A 184 14.31 -9.22 -4.23
CA ALA A 184 14.60 -9.99 -3.03
C ALA A 184 13.38 -10.18 -2.13
N ALA A 185 12.59 -9.10 -1.94
CA ALA A 185 11.37 -9.13 -1.14
C ALA A 185 10.28 -9.96 -1.84
N ALA A 186 10.14 -9.81 -3.16
CA ALA A 186 9.22 -10.61 -3.97
C ALA A 186 9.53 -12.11 -3.90
N GLY A 187 10.80 -12.49 -4.03
CA GLY A 187 11.27 -13.86 -3.93
C GLY A 187 11.00 -14.47 -2.55
N LEU A 188 11.23 -13.72 -1.46
CA LEU A 188 10.88 -14.16 -0.11
C LEU A 188 9.37 -14.40 0.06
N ALA A 189 8.53 -13.49 -0.45
CA ALA A 189 7.07 -13.62 -0.37
C ALA A 189 6.57 -14.83 -1.17
N LEU A 190 7.06 -15.02 -2.39
CA LEU A 190 6.78 -16.21 -3.21
C LEU A 190 7.18 -17.50 -2.49
N ALA A 191 8.38 -17.56 -1.91
CA ALA A 191 8.84 -18.74 -1.20
C ALA A 191 7.94 -19.09 0.00
N ARG A 192 7.49 -18.09 0.75
CA ARG A 192 6.53 -18.28 1.85
C ARG A 192 5.21 -18.87 1.36
N ARG A 193 4.72 -18.42 0.20
CA ARG A 193 3.50 -18.95 -0.42
C ARG A 193 3.67 -20.39 -0.91
N LEU A 194 4.85 -20.73 -1.41
CA LEU A 194 5.21 -22.07 -1.88
C LEU A 194 5.51 -23.04 -0.74
N ALA A 195 5.94 -22.56 0.43
CA ALA A 195 6.50 -23.39 1.50
C ALA A 195 5.66 -24.61 1.93
N SER A 196 4.32 -24.52 1.88
CA SER A 196 3.43 -25.64 2.22
C SER A 196 3.06 -26.52 1.02
N ARG A 197 3.18 -26.02 -0.20
CA ARG A 197 2.77 -26.70 -1.44
C ARG A 197 3.93 -27.39 -2.14
N ASP A 198 5.07 -26.70 -2.18
CA ASP A 198 6.32 -27.15 -2.79
C ASP A 198 7.49 -26.63 -1.95
N PRO A 199 7.81 -27.31 -0.83
CA PRO A 199 8.89 -26.90 0.05
C PRO A 199 10.27 -27.01 -0.61
N ALA A 200 10.44 -27.84 -1.65
CA ALA A 200 11.72 -27.95 -2.36
C ALA A 200 11.96 -26.68 -3.18
N ARG A 201 10.97 -26.30 -4.02
CA ARG A 201 11.04 -25.06 -4.80
C ARG A 201 11.11 -23.81 -3.92
N ALA A 202 10.42 -23.81 -2.77
CA ALA A 202 10.53 -22.72 -1.79
C ALA A 202 11.95 -22.59 -1.23
N ALA A 203 12.63 -23.71 -0.93
CA ALA A 203 14.01 -23.70 -0.45
C ALA A 203 14.97 -23.15 -1.52
N ASP A 204 14.84 -23.63 -2.76
CA ASP A 204 15.67 -23.18 -3.89
C ASP A 204 15.52 -21.67 -4.13
N LEU A 205 14.28 -21.17 -4.06
CA LEU A 205 14.01 -19.75 -4.22
C LEU A 205 14.63 -18.90 -3.10
N LEU A 206 14.57 -19.36 -1.85
CA LEU A 206 15.19 -18.66 -0.71
C LEU A 206 16.72 -18.65 -0.81
N GLU A 207 17.32 -19.74 -1.28
CA GLU A 207 18.76 -19.80 -1.54
C GLU A 207 19.17 -18.80 -2.62
N GLN A 208 18.40 -18.71 -3.71
CA GLN A 208 18.64 -17.72 -4.76
C GLN A 208 18.50 -16.28 -4.23
N VAL A 209 17.49 -15.98 -3.40
CA VAL A 209 17.35 -14.65 -2.76
C VAL A 209 18.58 -14.32 -1.91
N ILE A 210 19.05 -15.26 -1.09
CA ILE A 210 20.18 -15.03 -0.18
C ILE A 210 21.50 -14.82 -0.95
N LEU A 211 21.72 -15.58 -2.02
CA LEU A 211 22.95 -15.50 -2.81
C LEU A 211 22.94 -14.34 -3.80
N GLY A 212 21.79 -14.03 -4.39
CA GLY A 212 21.63 -12.95 -5.38
C GLY A 212 21.58 -11.55 -4.77
N HIS A 213 21.12 -11.43 -3.52
CA HIS A 213 20.96 -10.13 -2.86
C HIS A 213 21.53 -10.11 -1.43
N PRO A 214 22.84 -10.34 -1.25
CA PRO A 214 23.45 -10.51 0.07
C PRO A 214 23.25 -9.31 1.01
N GLU A 215 23.17 -8.10 0.45
CA GLU A 215 22.97 -6.84 1.20
C GLU A 215 21.50 -6.48 1.43
N SER A 216 20.55 -7.28 0.93
CA SER A 216 19.13 -6.97 1.10
C SER A 216 18.70 -7.13 2.55
N ALA A 217 17.92 -6.17 3.05
CA ALA A 217 17.32 -6.20 4.38
C ALA A 217 16.46 -7.44 4.64
N VAL A 218 15.98 -8.14 3.59
CA VAL A 218 15.18 -9.35 3.73
C VAL A 218 16.01 -10.62 3.97
N VAL A 219 17.33 -10.60 3.78
CA VAL A 219 18.20 -11.78 3.89
C VAL A 219 18.11 -12.48 5.26
N PRO A 220 18.12 -11.78 6.41
CA PRO A 220 17.94 -12.43 7.71
C PRO A 220 16.61 -13.18 7.82
N SER A 221 15.53 -12.62 7.26
CA SER A 221 14.22 -13.25 7.19
C SER A 221 14.22 -14.46 6.24
N ALA A 222 14.85 -14.34 5.07
CA ALA A 222 14.99 -15.44 4.12
C ALA A 222 15.78 -16.62 4.72
N ARG A 223 16.85 -16.35 5.47
CA ARG A 223 17.62 -17.41 6.17
C ARG A 223 16.81 -18.12 7.24
N ARG A 224 15.98 -17.39 8.00
CA ARG A 224 15.06 -17.99 8.98
C ARG A 224 14.03 -18.88 8.29
N GLU A 225 13.44 -18.38 7.22
CA GLU A 225 12.45 -19.08 6.42
C GLU A 225 13.03 -20.36 5.80
N LEU A 226 14.25 -20.29 5.25
CA LEU A 226 14.92 -21.46 4.66
C LEU A 226 15.16 -22.57 5.69
N ARG A 227 15.51 -22.22 6.93
CA ARG A 227 15.63 -23.20 8.02
C ARG A 227 14.30 -23.87 8.34
N ARG A 228 13.21 -23.09 8.37
CA ARG A 228 11.85 -23.61 8.55
C ARG A 228 11.48 -24.57 7.43
N VAL A 229 11.62 -24.16 6.17
CA VAL A 229 11.30 -25.00 5.00
C VAL A 229 12.13 -26.28 4.96
N ARG A 230 13.44 -26.21 5.25
CA ARG A 230 14.30 -27.40 5.34
C ARG A 230 13.87 -28.38 6.43
N SER A 231 13.26 -27.92 7.53
CA SER A 231 12.69 -28.84 8.52
C SER A 231 11.45 -29.58 8.00
N LEU A 232 10.61 -28.93 7.18
CA LEU A 232 9.45 -29.55 6.55
C LEU A 232 9.88 -30.69 5.61
N LEU A 233 10.90 -30.44 4.79
CA LEU A 233 11.48 -31.45 3.88
C LEU A 233 11.99 -32.69 4.62
N ARG A 234 12.60 -32.52 5.79
CA ARG A 234 13.09 -33.64 6.62
C ARG A 234 11.98 -34.37 7.37
N GLY A 235 10.89 -33.68 7.69
CA GLY A 235 9.74 -34.23 8.40
C GLY A 235 8.80 -35.06 7.51
N GLY A 236 8.74 -34.79 6.20
CA GLY A 236 7.92 -35.52 5.23
C GLY A 236 8.53 -36.82 4.68
N SER A 237 9.76 -37.19 5.08
CA SER A 237 10.42 -38.45 4.70
C SER A 237 10.28 -39.57 5.74
N ARG A 238 9.18 -39.61 6.50
CA ARG A 238 8.85 -40.70 7.44
C ARG A 238 7.56 -41.39 7.05
#